data_AF-A0A067DVS3-F1
#
_entry.id   AF-A0A067DVS3-F1
#
_cell.length_a   1.000
_cell.length_b   1.000
_cell.length_c   1.000
_cell.angle_alpha   90.00
_cell.angle_beta   90.00
_cell.angle_gamma   90.00
#
_symmetry.space_group_name_H-M   'P 1'
#
loop_
_entity.id
_entity.type
_entity.pdbx_description
1 polymer ?
#
loop_
_entity_poly.entity_id
_entity_poly.type
_entity_poly.pdbx_seq_one_letter_code
_entity_poly.pdbx_strand_id
1 'polypeptide(L)' 'VEIQYSGDGEIVEVAGSFNGWHHRIKMDPLPSSSIIEPIRS' A
#
# COMPACT_ATOMS: atom_id res chain seq x y z
N VAL A 1 -13.44 -4.14 -1.29
CA VAL A 1 -12.61 -2.93 -1.14
C VAL A 1 -11.22 -3.29 -1.61
N GLU A 2 -10.63 -2.46 -2.46
CA GLU A 2 -9.26 -2.62 -2.93
C GLU A 2 -8.46 -1.40 -2.44
N ILE A 3 -7.25 -1.62 -1.96
CA ILE A 3 -6.36 -0.55 -1.48
C ILE A 3 -5.07 -0.67 -2.29
N GLN A 4 -4.63 0.45 -2.85
CA GLN A 4 -3.38 0.55 -3.59
C GLN A 4 -2.47 1.55 -2.88
N TYR A 5 -1.17 1.32 -2.96
CA TYR A 5 -0.15 2.18 -2.40
C TYR A 5 0.83 2.59 -3.50
N SER A 6 1.21 3.86 -3.54
CA SER A 6 2.28 4.38 -4.40
C SER A 6 3.37 5.00 -3.52
N GLY A 7 4.58 4.46 -3.63
CA GLY A 7 5.75 4.90 -2.87
C GLY A 7 6.82 3.83 -2.81
N ASP A 8 8.03 4.24 -2.49
CA ASP A 8 9.17 3.33 -2.35
C ASP A 8 9.14 2.71 -0.95
N GLY A 9 8.68 1.45 -0.87
CA GLY A 9 8.63 0.70 0.38
C GLY A 9 8.95 -0.78 0.14
N GLU A 10 9.85 -1.34 0.95
CA GLU A 10 10.18 -2.77 0.90
C GLU A 10 9.04 -3.65 1.41
N ILE A 11 8.34 -3.18 2.45
CA ILE A 11 7.17 -3.83 3.04
C ILE A 11 6.10 -2.77 3.27
N VAL A 12 4.89 -2.99 2.75
CA VAL A 12 3.74 -2.11 2.95
C VAL A 12 2.71 -2.84 3.80
N GLU A 13 2.21 -2.19 4.84
CA GLU A 13 1.23 -2.76 5.77
C GLU A 13 0.04 -1.81 5.95
N VAL A 14 -1.17 -2.36 6.05
CA VAL A 14 -2.40 -1.58 6.31
C VAL A 14 -2.95 -1.90 7.68
N ALA A 15 -3.30 -0.84 8.41
CA ALA A 15 -4.06 -0.87 9.64
C ALA A 15 -5.13 0.22 9.64
N GLY A 16 -6.27 -0.04 10.28
CA GLY A 16 -7.42 0.86 10.32
C GLY A 16 -8.48 0.42 11.32
N SER A 17 -9.53 1.22 11.47
CA SER A 17 -10.67 0.87 12.32
C SER A 17 -11.30 -0.48 11.94
N PHE A 18 -11.26 -0.83 10.65
CA PHE A 18 -11.77 -2.10 10.12
C PHE A 18 -10.99 -3.34 10.59
N ASN A 19 -9.75 -3.20 11.05
CA ASN A 19 -8.95 -4.30 11.61
C ASN A 19 -8.44 -4.02 13.03
N GLY A 20 -9.06 -3.05 13.70
CA GLY A 20 -8.78 -2.70 15.09
C GLY A 20 -7.42 -2.05 15.31
N TRP A 21 -6.75 -1.49 14.29
CA TRP A 21 -5.45 -0.79 14.33
C TRP A 21 -4.22 -1.61 14.76
N HIS A 22 -4.41 -2.63 15.59
CA HIS A 22 -3.34 -3.46 16.14
C HIS A 22 -3.02 -4.66 15.25
N HIS A 23 -3.94 -5.03 14.35
CA HIS A 23 -3.70 -6.06 13.36
C HIS A 23 -3.13 -5.43 12.09
N ARG A 24 -1.96 -5.88 11.65
CA ARG A 24 -1.30 -5.38 10.45
C ARG A 24 -1.47 -6.38 9.33
N ILE A 25 -2.01 -5.91 8.20
CA ILE A 25 -2.19 -6.73 7.01
C ILE A 25 -1.10 -6.34 6.03
N LYS A 26 -0.21 -7.28 5.69
CA LYS A 26 0.81 -7.05 4.66
C LYS A 26 0.15 -6.94 3.29
N MET A 27 0.58 -5.95 2.53
CA MET A 27 0.22 -5.82 1.13
C MET A 27 1.18 -6.64 0.28
N ASP A 28 0.65 -7.24 -0.77
CA ASP A 28 1.48 -7.83 -1.79
C ASP A 28 2.29 -6.73 -2.49
N PRO A 29 3.60 -6.93 -2.73
CA PRO A 29 4.40 -5.97 -3.46
C PRO A 29 3.82 -5.84 -4.87
N LEU A 30 3.41 -4.62 -5.23
CA LEU A 30 3.11 -4.34 -6.63
C LEU A 30 4.40 -4.50 -7.42
N PRO A 31 4.36 -5.18 -8.59
CA PRO A 31 5.52 -5.22 -9.47
C PRO A 31 5.91 -3.78 -9.80
N SER A 32 7.21 -3.50 -9.83
CA SER A 32 7.76 -2.16 -10.05
C SER A 32 7.29 -1.51 -11.35
N SER A 33 6.82 -2.30 -12.32
CA SER A 33 6.15 -1.85 -13.55
C SER A 33 4.79 -1.18 -13.35
N SER A 34 4.19 -1.33 -12.16
CA SER A 34 2.85 -0.81 -11.81
C SER A 34 2.91 0.45 -10.95
N ILE A 35 4.11 0.95 -10.64
CA ILE A 35 4.28 2.23 -9.95
C ILE A 35 3.83 3.33 -10.90
N ILE A 36 2.62 3.84 -10.67
CA ILE A 36 2.12 5.03 -11.35
C ILE A 36 2.92 6.20 -10.79
N GLU A 37 3.88 6.70 -11.58
CA GLU A 37 4.64 7.89 -11.21
C GLU A 37 3.65 9.03 -10.87
N PRO A 38 3.86 9.75 -9.76
CA PRO A 38 2.98 10.86 -9.43
C PRO A 38 3.07 11.89 -10.56
N ILE A 39 1.92 12.19 -11.19
CA ILE A 39 1.81 13.25 -12.19
C ILE A 39 2.18 14.55 -11.48
N ARG A 40 3.41 15.02 -11.71
CA ARG A 40 3.87 16.31 -11.21
C ARG A 40 3.28 17.39 -12.11
N SER A 41 2.23 18.06 -11.64
CA SER A 41 1.63 19.26 -12.26
C SER A 41 2.48 20.50 -12.02
#